data_AF-A0A9W4MZH3-F1
#
_entry.id   AF-A0A9W4MZH3-F1
#
_cell.length_a   1.000
_cell.length_b   1.000
_cell.length_c   1.000
_cell.angle_alpha   90.00
_cell.angle_beta   90.00
_cell.angle_gamma   90.00
#
_symmetry.space_group_name_H-M   'P 1'
#
loop_
_entity.id
_entity.type
_entity.pdbx_description
1 polymer ?
#
loop_
_entity_poly.entity_id
_entity_poly.type
_entity_poly.pdbx_seq_one_letter_code
_entity_poly.pdbx_strand_id
1 'polypeptide(L)'
;MPAAIARVSLFDTLDFDMISYKEDRDFRVQGNPEPYRRSQTLIYHFQDKKWWIKVTVEGVVPCFPYNTEPEEIKTSRERRKEFQAFIVLINFQLLELLDDTITEMILEDDDLSRVIYPPRLQFLSFRAIDIAELVEDEISHGVFRVSHKGRRIPYILKAINRSIYVPGESDVMQQELENLKRFRGTARIV
;
A
#
# COMPACT_ATOMS: atom_id res chain seq x y z
N MET A 1 7.16 25.22 39.16
CA MET A 1 8.05 24.85 38.04
C MET A 1 7.33 23.78 37.23
N PRO A 2 6.62 24.08 36.13
CA PRO A 2 6.08 23.03 35.28
C PRO A 2 7.17 22.51 34.34
N ALA A 3 7.33 21.19 34.30
CA ALA A 3 8.25 20.50 33.41
C ALA A 3 7.82 20.70 31.95
N ALA A 4 8.75 21.15 31.12
CA ALA A 4 8.55 21.27 29.69
C ALA A 4 8.39 19.86 29.09
N ILE A 5 7.20 19.56 28.60
CA ILE A 5 6.95 18.41 27.74
C ILE A 5 7.68 18.70 26.43
N ALA A 6 8.79 18.00 26.20
CA ALA A 6 9.50 18.04 24.94
C ALA A 6 8.53 17.58 23.84
N ARG A 7 8.17 18.51 22.96
CA ARG A 7 7.55 18.18 21.67
C ARG A 7 8.62 17.46 20.86
N VAL A 8 8.59 16.13 20.86
CA VAL A 8 9.33 15.34 19.88
C VAL A 8 8.82 15.78 18.51
N SER A 9 9.71 16.39 17.74
CA SER A 9 9.37 16.89 16.42
C SER A 9 9.05 15.68 15.54
N LEU A 10 7.88 15.67 14.90
CA LEU A 10 7.41 14.57 14.05
C LEU A 10 8.22 14.42 12.74
N PHE A 11 9.30 15.19 12.61
CA PHE A 11 10.26 15.17 11.52
C PHE A 11 11.65 15.43 12.09
N ASP A 12 12.10 14.57 13.00
CA ASP A 12 13.55 14.35 13.13
C ASP A 12 14.02 14.06 11.70
N THR A 13 14.84 14.97 11.17
CA THR A 13 15.29 14.99 9.78
C THR A 13 15.73 13.58 9.41
N LEU A 14 14.93 12.89 8.60
CA LEU A 14 15.28 11.58 8.07
C LEU A 14 16.60 11.77 7.31
N ASP A 15 17.69 11.30 7.90
CA ASP A 15 19.03 11.51 7.39
C ASP A 15 19.49 10.25 6.67
N PHE A 16 19.81 10.41 5.39
CA PHE A 16 20.13 9.33 4.48
C PHE A 16 21.35 9.68 3.63
N ASP A 17 22.34 8.80 3.62
CA ASP A 17 23.42 8.86 2.63
C ASP A 17 23.11 7.95 1.45
N MET A 18 22.83 8.52 0.27
CA MET A 18 22.59 7.75 -0.95
C MET A 18 23.92 7.26 -1.56
N ILE A 19 24.31 6.02 -1.27
CA ILE A 19 25.62 5.47 -1.62
C ILE A 19 25.72 5.04 -3.09
N SER A 20 24.86 4.12 -3.54
CA SER A 20 24.99 3.57 -4.90
C SER A 20 23.64 3.20 -5.51
N TYR A 21 23.52 3.37 -6.82
CA TYR A 21 22.33 3.04 -7.61
C TYR A 21 22.69 2.06 -8.72
N LYS A 22 21.86 1.04 -8.95
CA LYS A 22 21.98 0.08 -10.05
C LYS A 22 20.62 -0.20 -10.66
N GLU A 23 20.59 -0.37 -11.98
CA GLU A 23 19.43 -0.84 -12.74
C GLU A 23 19.86 -1.99 -13.65
N ASP A 24 18.96 -2.95 -13.90
CA ASP A 24 19.15 -3.94 -14.95
C ASP A 24 19.25 -3.23 -16.31
N ARG A 25 20.02 -3.80 -17.24
CA ARG A 25 20.18 -3.24 -18.60
C ARG A 25 19.45 -4.05 -19.65
N ASP A 26 18.99 -5.24 -19.28
CA ASP A 26 18.40 -6.23 -20.18
C ASP A 26 17.05 -5.75 -20.72
N PHE A 27 16.36 -4.87 -19.99
CA PHE A 27 15.13 -4.22 -20.44
C PHE A 27 15.28 -3.53 -21.81
N ARG A 28 16.46 -2.99 -22.13
CA ARG A 28 16.74 -2.36 -23.44
C ARG A 28 16.76 -3.37 -24.59
N VAL A 29 17.25 -4.58 -24.31
CA VAL A 29 17.29 -5.68 -25.29
C VAL A 29 15.90 -6.29 -25.45
N GLN A 30 15.10 -6.28 -24.38
CA GLN A 30 13.72 -6.78 -24.36
C GLN A 30 12.69 -5.80 -24.96
N GLY A 31 13.09 -4.56 -25.26
CA GLY A 31 12.21 -3.52 -25.80
C GLY A 31 11.27 -2.90 -24.76
N ASN A 32 11.55 -3.09 -23.47
CA ASN A 32 10.77 -2.52 -22.38
C ASN A 32 11.10 -1.02 -22.21
N PRO A 33 10.11 -0.17 -21.85
CA PRO A 33 10.34 1.26 -21.65
C PRO A 33 11.16 1.56 -20.39
N GLU A 34 11.18 0.63 -19.44
CA GLU A 34 11.76 0.80 -18.11
C GLU A 34 12.49 -0.46 -17.61
N PRO A 35 13.53 -0.32 -16.75
CA PRO A 35 14.19 -1.44 -16.08
C PRO A 35 13.25 -2.18 -15.16
N TYR A 36 13.32 -3.51 -15.18
CA TYR A 36 12.53 -4.39 -14.30
C TYR A 36 13.08 -4.39 -12.88
N ARG A 37 14.39 -4.25 -12.70
CA ARG A 37 15.03 -4.32 -11.38
C ARG A 37 15.88 -3.09 -11.12
N ARG A 38 15.56 -2.36 -10.07
CA ARG A 38 16.33 -1.21 -9.58
C ARG A 38 16.78 -1.47 -8.16
N SER A 39 17.98 -1.02 -7.80
CA SER A 39 18.46 -1.10 -6.43
C SER A 39 19.24 0.14 -6.03
N GLN A 40 19.07 0.55 -4.77
CA GLN A 40 19.74 1.69 -4.16
C GLN A 40 20.25 1.26 -2.80
N THR A 41 21.56 1.37 -2.61
CA THR A 41 22.18 1.24 -1.29
C THR A 41 22.25 2.61 -0.65
N LEU A 42 21.85 2.68 0.61
CA LEU A 42 21.86 3.88 1.43
C LEU A 42 22.31 3.57 2.85
N ILE A 43 22.79 4.60 3.56
CA ILE A 43 22.99 4.55 5.01
C ILE A 43 21.85 5.35 5.62
N TYR A 44 21.05 4.69 6.45
CA TYR A 44 19.99 5.34 7.22
C TYR A 44 20.54 5.69 8.59
N HIS A 45 20.40 6.96 8.98
CA HIS A 45 20.77 7.43 10.31
C HIS A 45 19.51 7.73 11.10
N PHE A 46 19.41 7.15 12.29
CA PHE A 46 18.34 7.47 13.22
C PHE A 46 18.89 7.44 14.64
N GLN A 47 18.71 8.56 15.35
CA GLN A 47 19.37 8.81 16.62
C GLN A 47 20.90 8.74 16.45
N ASP A 48 21.58 7.91 17.23
CA ASP A 48 23.04 7.70 17.19
C ASP A 48 23.42 6.41 16.46
N LYS A 49 22.48 5.79 15.75
CA LYS A 49 22.67 4.53 15.03
C LYS A 49 22.61 4.74 13.52
N LYS A 50 23.31 3.86 12.82
CA LYS A 50 23.36 3.84 11.36
C LYS A 50 23.16 2.42 10.84
N TRP A 51 22.38 2.29 9.77
CA TRP A 51 22.12 1.00 9.14
C TRP A 51 22.40 1.07 7.66
N TRP A 52 23.08 0.04 7.15
CA TRP A 52 23.27 -0.15 5.73
C TRP A 52 22.03 -0.84 5.16
N ILE A 53 21.34 -0.13 4.28
CA ILE A 53 20.09 -0.62 3.69
C ILE A 53 20.26 -0.66 2.18
N LYS A 54 19.87 -1.78 1.58
CA LYS A 54 19.73 -1.91 0.14
C LYS A 54 18.25 -2.07 -0.17
N VAL A 55 17.67 -1.05 -0.81
CA VAL A 55 16.30 -1.13 -1.32
C VAL A 55 16.37 -1.64 -2.75
N THR A 56 15.69 -2.74 -3.03
CA THR A 56 15.55 -3.33 -4.36
C THR A 56 14.07 -3.33 -4.71
N VAL A 57 13.71 -2.74 -5.86
CA VAL A 57 12.38 -2.89 -6.45
C VAL A 57 12.48 -3.80 -7.66
N GLU A 58 11.62 -4.81 -7.71
CA GLU A 58 11.36 -5.66 -8.86
C GLU A 58 9.95 -5.34 -9.38
N GLY A 59 9.90 -4.68 -10.54
CA GLY A 59 8.66 -4.21 -11.15
C GLY A 59 8.66 -2.71 -11.44
N VAL A 60 7.45 -2.18 -11.62
CA VAL A 60 7.24 -0.75 -11.91
C VAL A 60 7.39 0.04 -10.60
N VAL A 61 8.27 1.04 -10.59
CA VAL A 61 8.34 1.96 -9.45
C VAL A 61 7.11 2.88 -9.52
N PRO A 62 6.29 2.97 -8.45
CA PRO A 62 5.14 3.86 -8.44
C PRO A 62 5.58 5.30 -8.74
N CYS A 63 5.27 5.77 -9.94
CA CYS A 63 5.58 7.13 -10.33
C CYS A 63 4.65 8.10 -9.60
N PHE A 64 5.21 9.18 -9.07
CA PHE A 64 4.41 10.33 -8.66
C PHE A 64 3.73 10.89 -9.92
N PRO A 65 2.39 11.03 -9.95
CA PRO A 65 1.69 11.52 -11.12
C PRO A 65 1.92 13.03 -11.23
N TYR A 66 2.95 13.43 -11.96
CA TYR A 66 3.01 14.77 -12.56
C TYR A 66 3.02 14.60 -14.08
N ASN A 67 1.82 14.69 -14.65
CA ASN A 67 1.52 15.11 -16.02
C ASN A 67 2.57 14.79 -17.09
N THR A 68 2.80 13.51 -17.40
CA THR A 68 3.61 13.14 -18.56
C THR A 68 2.76 12.35 -19.52
N GLU A 69 2.61 12.90 -20.72
CA GLU A 69 2.10 12.28 -21.95
C GLU A 69 2.81 10.91 -22.22
N PRO A 70 2.26 10.05 -23.09
CA PRO A 70 2.72 8.67 -23.23
C PRO A 70 4.18 8.57 -23.69
N GLU A 71 4.93 7.67 -23.05
CA GLU A 71 6.05 6.91 -23.64
C GLU A 71 7.36 7.66 -23.99
N GLU A 72 7.76 8.70 -23.27
CA GLU A 72 9.18 9.09 -23.30
C GLU A 72 10.03 8.13 -22.46
N ILE A 73 10.96 7.43 -23.11
CA ILE A 73 11.96 6.59 -22.43
C ILE A 73 12.79 7.50 -21.52
N LYS A 74 12.53 7.41 -20.22
CA LYS A 74 13.26 8.18 -19.21
C LYS A 74 14.75 7.89 -19.28
N THR A 75 15.57 8.88 -18.96
CA THR A 75 17.00 8.68 -18.78
C THR A 75 17.27 7.93 -17.46
N SER A 76 18.44 7.28 -17.36
CA SER A 76 18.88 6.62 -16.11
C SER A 76 18.93 7.59 -14.93
N ARG A 77 19.24 8.88 -15.21
CA ARG A 77 19.28 9.93 -14.21
C ARG A 77 17.90 10.29 -13.66
N GLU A 78 16.89 10.36 -14.52
CA GLU A 78 15.50 10.64 -14.10
C GLU A 78 14.94 9.48 -13.29
N ARG A 79 15.08 8.24 -13.78
CA ARG A 79 14.68 7.05 -13.02
C ARG A 79 15.35 6.97 -11.65
N ARG A 80 16.65 7.29 -11.57
CA ARG A 80 17.36 7.35 -10.29
C ARG A 80 16.74 8.38 -9.34
N LYS A 81 16.40 9.58 -9.82
CA LYS A 81 15.77 10.62 -8.98
C LYS A 81 14.40 10.18 -8.48
N GLU A 82 13.58 9.61 -9.36
CA GLU A 82 12.26 9.08 -8.99
C GLU A 82 12.38 7.97 -7.95
N PHE A 83 13.32 7.04 -8.16
CA PHE A 83 13.56 5.95 -7.22
C PHE A 83 14.07 6.44 -5.86
N GLN A 84 14.95 7.45 -5.85
CA GLN A 84 15.42 8.09 -4.61
C GLN A 84 14.28 8.84 -3.90
N ALA A 85 13.40 9.52 -4.64
CA ALA A 85 12.23 10.18 -4.07
C ALA A 85 11.26 9.18 -3.43
N PHE A 86 11.04 8.03 -4.09
CA PHE A 86 10.28 6.92 -3.52
C PHE A 86 10.89 6.39 -2.22
N ILE A 87 12.20 6.18 -2.18
CA ILE A 87 12.91 5.68 -0.99
C ILE A 87 12.76 6.61 0.21
N VAL A 88 12.77 7.92 -0.01
CA VAL A 88 12.56 8.91 1.07
C VAL A 88 11.18 8.78 1.71
N LEU A 89 10.19 8.20 1.03
CA LEU A 89 8.87 7.93 1.61
C LEU A 89 8.81 6.65 2.46
N ILE A 90 9.82 5.78 2.39
CA ILE A 90 9.83 4.54 3.17
C ILE A 90 10.12 4.90 4.63
N ASN A 91 9.20 4.53 5.52
CA ASN A 91 9.40 4.68 6.96
C ASN A 91 10.22 3.50 7.51
N PHE A 92 11.55 3.65 7.49
CA PHE A 92 12.47 2.63 8.02
C PHE A 92 12.37 2.41 9.53
N GLN A 93 11.74 3.32 10.30
CA GLN A 93 11.54 3.13 11.74
C GLN A 93 10.56 1.99 12.06
N LEU A 94 9.71 1.60 11.10
CA LEU A 94 8.79 0.48 11.25
C LEU A 94 9.46 -0.87 11.00
N LEU A 95 10.72 -0.88 10.54
CA LEU A 95 11.48 -2.11 10.30
C LEU A 95 12.31 -2.44 11.54
N GLU A 96 12.35 -3.72 11.91
CA GLU A 96 13.25 -4.24 12.93
C GLU A 96 14.68 -4.36 12.36
N LEU A 97 15.34 -3.22 12.14
CA LEU A 97 16.69 -3.15 11.60
C LEU A 97 17.70 -3.72 12.60
N LEU A 98 18.49 -4.71 12.16
CA LEU A 98 19.53 -5.34 12.97
C LEU A 98 20.83 -4.52 12.93
N ASP A 99 21.40 -4.25 14.09
CA ASP A 99 22.69 -3.55 14.22
C ASP A 99 23.81 -4.35 13.52
N ASP A 100 24.78 -3.64 12.93
CA ASP A 100 25.97 -4.21 12.24
C ASP A 100 25.67 -5.18 11.08
N THR A 101 24.49 -5.07 10.46
CA THR A 101 24.11 -5.86 9.28
C THR A 101 23.80 -4.99 8.07
N ILE A 102 23.82 -5.62 6.88
CA ILE A 102 23.24 -5.04 5.67
C ILE A 102 21.82 -5.60 5.54
N THR A 103 20.82 -4.74 5.61
CA THR A 103 19.41 -5.13 5.41
C THR A 103 19.05 -4.92 3.94
N GLU A 104 18.68 -5.98 3.23
CA GLU A 104 18.10 -5.86 1.88
C GLU A 104 16.58 -5.92 1.98
N MET A 105 15.93 -4.86 1.50
CA MET A 105 14.47 -4.77 1.35
C MET A 105 14.14 -5.01 -0.12
N ILE A 106 13.46 -6.11 -0.44
CA ILE A 106 13.00 -6.42 -1.78
C ILE A 106 11.50 -6.12 -1.84
N LEU A 107 11.13 -5.26 -2.79
CA LEU A 107 9.78 -4.80 -3.03
C LEU A 107 9.36 -5.33 -4.41
N GLU A 108 8.45 -6.29 -4.43
CA GLU A 108 7.95 -6.92 -5.65
C GLU A 108 6.63 -6.27 -6.09
N ASP A 109 6.36 -6.23 -7.41
CA ASP A 109 5.14 -5.66 -7.98
C ASP A 109 3.86 -6.27 -7.37
N ASP A 110 3.87 -7.56 -7.03
CA ASP A 110 2.76 -8.23 -6.35
C ASP A 110 2.49 -7.69 -4.94
N ASP A 111 3.47 -7.05 -4.28
CA ASP A 111 3.34 -6.42 -2.98
C ASP A 111 2.99 -4.92 -3.06
N LEU A 112 3.48 -4.22 -4.10
CA LEU A 112 3.21 -2.79 -4.34
C LEU A 112 1.84 -2.54 -4.99
N SER A 113 1.23 -3.59 -5.53
CA SER A 113 -0.01 -3.56 -6.28
C SER A 113 -1.17 -4.22 -5.50
N ARG A 114 -0.99 -4.47 -4.20
CA ARG A 114 -2.06 -4.97 -3.33
C ARG A 114 -3.21 -3.97 -3.26
N VAL A 115 -4.41 -4.46 -3.57
CA VAL A 115 -5.68 -3.75 -3.41
C VAL A 115 -5.73 -3.04 -2.06
N ILE A 116 -5.84 -1.70 -2.10
CA ILE A 116 -5.95 -0.89 -0.89
C ILE A 116 -7.41 -0.91 -0.48
N TYR A 117 -7.73 -1.71 0.54
CA TYR A 117 -9.08 -1.76 1.09
C TYR A 117 -9.42 -0.45 1.81
N PRO A 118 -10.59 0.15 1.54
CA PRO A 118 -11.00 1.36 2.23
C PRO A 118 -11.04 1.12 3.75
N PRO A 119 -10.35 1.93 4.56
CA PRO A 119 -10.28 1.69 6.00
C PRO A 119 -11.66 1.89 6.62
N ARG A 120 -12.09 0.95 7.47
CA ARG A 120 -13.41 0.99 8.15
C ARG A 120 -13.70 2.33 8.83
N LEU A 121 -12.67 3.01 9.33
CA LEU A 121 -12.78 4.32 9.99
C LEU A 121 -13.38 5.42 9.09
N GLN A 122 -13.31 5.28 7.76
CA GLN A 122 -13.95 6.22 6.83
C GLN A 122 -15.47 6.00 6.72
N PHE A 123 -15.97 4.84 7.16
CA PHE A 123 -17.37 4.45 7.02
C PHE A 123 -18.03 4.08 8.35
N LEU A 124 -17.88 4.95 9.35
CA LEU A 124 -18.49 4.77 10.68
C LEU A 124 -20.03 4.70 10.65
N SER A 125 -20.66 5.14 9.56
CA SER A 125 -22.10 5.02 9.33
C SER A 125 -22.58 3.58 9.17
N PHE A 126 -21.68 2.65 8.82
CA PHE A 126 -22.00 1.23 8.72
C PHE A 126 -21.96 0.55 10.07
N ARG A 127 -22.95 -0.30 10.32
CA ARG A 127 -23.02 -1.08 11.55
C ARG A 127 -21.99 -2.20 11.49
N ALA A 128 -21.14 -2.27 12.49
CA ALA A 128 -20.27 -3.42 12.70
C ALA A 128 -21.08 -4.58 13.26
N ILE A 129 -20.84 -5.76 12.70
CA ILE A 129 -21.45 -7.01 13.12
C ILE A 129 -20.31 -7.97 13.44
N ASP A 130 -20.39 -8.63 14.59
CA ASP A 130 -19.46 -9.71 14.92
C ASP A 130 -19.83 -10.95 14.09
N ILE A 131 -18.91 -11.41 13.27
CA ILE A 131 -19.10 -12.55 12.37
C ILE A 131 -19.29 -13.84 13.19
N ALA A 132 -18.68 -13.95 14.37
CA ALA A 132 -18.80 -15.13 15.23
C ALA A 132 -20.24 -15.39 15.72
N GLU A 133 -21.09 -14.37 15.71
CA GLU A 133 -22.50 -14.46 16.12
C GLU A 133 -23.45 -14.87 14.97
N LEU A 134 -22.92 -14.97 13.76
CA LEU A 134 -23.67 -15.27 12.55
C LEU A 134 -23.64 -16.76 12.20
N VAL A 135 -24.72 -17.23 11.59
CA VAL A 135 -24.79 -18.52 10.91
C VAL A 135 -24.86 -18.23 9.41
N GLU A 136 -23.95 -18.81 8.66
CA GLU A 136 -23.75 -18.57 7.24
C GLU A 136 -24.32 -19.71 6.39
N ASP A 137 -24.93 -19.35 5.27
CA ASP A 137 -25.47 -20.26 4.26
C ASP A 137 -25.11 -19.70 2.88
N GLU A 138 -24.22 -20.38 2.14
CA GLU A 138 -23.72 -19.90 0.86
C GLU A 138 -24.82 -19.99 -0.21
N ILE A 139 -25.16 -18.85 -0.82
CA ILE A 139 -26.16 -18.78 -1.89
C ILE A 139 -25.47 -18.92 -3.26
N SER A 140 -24.31 -18.29 -3.40
CA SER A 140 -23.49 -18.25 -4.62
C SER A 140 -22.04 -18.00 -4.22
N HIS A 141 -21.09 -18.23 -5.14
CA HIS A 141 -19.67 -18.05 -4.88
C HIS A 141 -19.36 -16.69 -4.22
N GLY A 142 -18.93 -16.73 -2.96
CA GLY A 142 -18.60 -15.52 -2.20
C GLY A 142 -19.80 -14.69 -1.73
N VAL A 143 -21.03 -15.20 -1.82
CA VAL A 143 -22.25 -14.52 -1.34
C VAL A 143 -23.02 -15.46 -0.42
N PHE A 144 -23.14 -15.06 0.83
CA PHE A 144 -23.73 -15.83 1.91
C PHE A 144 -24.97 -15.13 2.45
N ARG A 145 -26.02 -15.91 2.71
CA ARG A 145 -27.11 -15.49 3.58
C ARG A 145 -26.64 -15.70 5.01
N VAL A 146 -26.67 -14.64 5.82
CA VAL A 146 -26.23 -14.71 7.21
C VAL A 146 -27.35 -14.31 8.16
N SER A 147 -27.48 -15.03 9.26
CA SER A 147 -28.50 -14.75 10.28
C SER A 147 -27.89 -14.77 11.67
N HIS A 148 -28.28 -13.82 12.52
CA HIS A 148 -27.90 -13.88 13.94
C HIS A 148 -28.67 -15.01 14.62
N LYS A 149 -28.00 -15.71 15.54
CA LYS A 149 -28.64 -16.65 16.47
C LYS A 149 -29.66 -15.90 17.35
N GLY A 150 -30.90 -15.78 16.89
CA GLY A 150 -32.02 -15.15 17.61
C GLY A 150 -32.67 -13.92 16.95
N ARG A 151 -32.18 -13.42 15.80
CA ARG A 151 -32.90 -12.37 15.03
C ARG A 151 -33.56 -12.98 13.80
N ARG A 152 -34.75 -12.46 13.45
CA ARG A 152 -35.53 -12.95 12.29
C ARG A 152 -35.10 -12.37 10.94
N ILE A 153 -34.37 -11.25 10.90
CA ILE A 153 -34.04 -10.59 9.64
C ILE A 153 -32.66 -11.07 9.18
N PRO A 154 -32.57 -11.80 8.06
CA PRO A 154 -31.29 -12.22 7.49
C PRO A 154 -30.58 -11.03 6.82
N TYR A 155 -29.25 -11.09 6.78
CA TYR A 155 -28.39 -10.21 6.01
C TYR A 155 -27.76 -10.98 4.85
N ILE A 156 -27.19 -10.24 3.91
CA ILE A 156 -26.33 -10.80 2.86
C ILE A 156 -24.90 -10.39 3.17
N LEU A 157 -24.00 -11.37 3.28
CA LEU A 157 -22.57 -11.19 3.37
C LEU A 157 -21.97 -11.48 2.00
N LYS A 158 -21.30 -10.47 1.41
CA LYS A 158 -20.52 -10.62 0.19
C LYS A 158 -19.04 -10.66 0.58
N ALA A 159 -18.43 -11.83 0.48
CA ALA A 159 -17.00 -12.01 0.68
C ALA A 159 -16.26 -11.57 -0.58
N ILE A 160 -15.35 -10.60 -0.40
CA ILE A 160 -14.52 -10.08 -1.48
C ILE A 160 -13.24 -10.92 -1.50
N ASN A 161 -13.09 -11.76 -2.53
CA ASN A 161 -11.88 -12.58 -2.69
C ASN A 161 -10.71 -11.69 -3.13
N ARG A 162 -9.67 -11.59 -2.29
CA ARG A 162 -8.54 -10.68 -2.53
C ARG A 162 -7.71 -11.02 -3.77
N SER A 163 -7.75 -12.26 -4.26
CA SER A 163 -6.92 -12.71 -5.38
C SER A 163 -7.49 -12.39 -6.77
N ILE A 164 -8.75 -11.93 -6.87
CA ILE A 164 -9.41 -11.61 -8.15
C ILE A 164 -9.49 -10.11 -8.44
N TYR A 165 -9.15 -9.26 -7.47
CA TYR A 165 -9.20 -7.81 -7.65
C TYR A 165 -7.84 -7.27 -8.06
N VAL A 166 -7.84 -6.44 -9.10
CA VAL A 166 -6.63 -5.83 -9.63
C VAL A 166 -6.42 -4.48 -8.92
N PRO A 167 -5.18 -4.06 -8.62
CA PRO A 167 -4.80 -2.79 -7.97
C PRO A 167 -5.59 -1.54 -8.40
N GLY A 168 -5.88 -1.40 -9.69
CA GLY A 168 -6.67 -0.28 -10.26
C GLY A 168 -8.16 -0.29 -9.92
N GLU A 169 -8.66 -1.33 -9.25
CA GLU A 169 -10.06 -1.47 -8.85
C GLU A 169 -10.33 -1.03 -7.41
N SER A 170 -9.32 -0.48 -6.72
CA SER A 170 -9.48 0.10 -5.37
C SER A 170 -10.56 1.21 -5.36
N ASP A 171 -10.59 2.03 -6.42
CA ASP A 171 -11.61 3.06 -6.63
C ASP A 171 -13.01 2.47 -6.82
N VAL A 172 -13.12 1.28 -7.41
CA VAL A 172 -14.38 0.56 -7.61
C VAL A 172 -14.94 0.15 -6.25
N MET A 173 -14.11 -0.39 -5.35
CA MET A 173 -14.53 -0.74 -3.99
C MET A 173 -14.97 0.50 -3.19
N GLN A 174 -14.21 1.59 -3.30
CA GLN A 174 -14.55 2.83 -2.63
C GLN A 174 -15.86 3.43 -3.15
N GLN A 175 -16.08 3.41 -4.47
CA GLN A 175 -17.30 3.87 -5.09
C GLN A 175 -18.50 2.98 -4.75
N GLU A 176 -18.32 1.66 -4.64
CA GLU A 176 -19.37 0.74 -4.18
C GLU A 176 -19.81 1.09 -2.75
N LEU A 177 -18.86 1.32 -1.83
CA LEU A 177 -19.17 1.73 -0.46
C LEU A 177 -19.86 3.10 -0.36
N GLU A 178 -19.43 4.09 -1.15
CA GLU A 178 -20.08 5.40 -1.21
C GLU A 178 -21.50 5.31 -1.79
N ASN A 179 -21.71 4.46 -2.80
CA ASN A 179 -23.04 4.19 -3.34
C ASN A 179 -23.95 3.56 -2.27
N LEU A 180 -23.47 2.56 -1.52
CA LEU A 180 -24.22 1.94 -0.42
C LEU A 180 -24.59 2.95 0.66
N LYS A 181 -23.69 3.88 0.98
CA LYS A 181 -23.96 4.97 1.92
C LYS A 181 -25.02 5.93 1.37
N ARG A 182 -24.91 6.31 0.09
CA ARG A 182 -25.81 7.26 -0.59
C ARG A 182 -27.23 6.72 -0.75
N PHE A 183 -27.38 5.45 -1.07
CA PHE A 183 -28.69 4.83 -1.31
C PHE A 183 -29.32 4.21 -0.06
N ARG A 184 -28.68 4.34 1.10
CA ARG A 184 -29.18 3.84 2.38
C ARG A 184 -30.62 4.30 2.64
N GLY A 185 -31.52 3.34 2.81
CA GLY A 185 -32.94 3.61 3.11
C GLY A 185 -33.80 3.93 1.88
N THR A 186 -33.25 3.85 0.67
CA THR A 186 -34.02 3.99 -0.56
C THR A 186 -34.82 2.70 -0.81
N ALA A 187 -36.15 2.82 -0.94
CA ALA A 187 -36.96 1.67 -1.30
C ALA A 187 -36.52 1.14 -2.68
N ARG A 188 -36.35 -0.19 -2.78
CA ARG A 188 -35.99 -0.94 -4.01
C ARG A 188 -34.51 -0.95 -4.40
N ILE A 189 -33.62 -0.40 -3.56
CA ILE A 189 -32.16 -0.57 -3.70
C ILE A 189 -31.66 -1.29 -2.45
N VAL A 190 -30.91 -2.38 -2.65
CA VAL A 190 -30.33 -3.21 -1.59
C VAL A 190 -28.99 -2.63 -1.17
#